data_AF-A3LY07-F1
#
_entry.id   AF-A3LY07-F1
#
_cell.length_a   1.000
_cell.length_b   1.000
_cell.length_c   1.000
_cell.angle_alpha   90.00
_cell.angle_beta   90.00
_cell.angle_gamma   90.00
#
_symmetry.space_group_name_H-M   'P 1'
#
loop_
_entity.id
_entity.type
_entity.pdbx_description
1 polymer ?
#
loop_
_entity_poly.entity_id
_entity_poly.type
_entity_poly.pdbx_seq_one_letter_code
_entity_poly.pdbx_strand_id
1 'polypeptide(L)'
;MLKENDIISKVLLTIDHCKANMASFKTAITSNEYTPLNSSCFSRTLVWKACLITDSLKIHTWESKLSDSRVVYHQLTKRDDMAVPWWHLESDSSFYSSREMSRKPSLKNSNSAAKRSRSLGKVPLTRVSNVEDPLSSHSRSRSSTPTIPYEYTEEDLELLQTIILDIDRLFPGEEFFHSSNATSVVAKKQMIEILYVWAKCNPQVGYKQGIHEILGLLYINLSKEAVTIPISNTISADDLKILTMFDIHYLSHDLFTIFNKLMLQSGVVTRFYENENVLWQSIEKFNVYLMKVDQLIHYNLIQKLRLESQLWIIRYLRLLLLRELGNDLETTILLWDKLVASQFSHHNGNTITAIPELIMFMIITLLIQLKTPLITCDFSEGLSLLLHYPVPSGLKSSASRSDFIAALYKDAARLYERRDNDLKLYEYGLKLNNTYNRNLKITMSYSGSARNSTDSAGSGRGTSISPSPTPPTSQLPPAPPGGSKEEQMRFEKMRLEMRLKKKAQSMLRN
;
A
#
# COMPACT_ATOMS: atom_id res chain seq x y z
N MET A 1 18.28 9.67 -29.27
CA MET A 1 19.72 9.48 -28.97
C MET A 1 20.17 10.12 -27.65
N LEU A 2 19.81 11.37 -27.33
CA LEU A 2 20.26 12.02 -26.08
C LEU A 2 19.74 11.35 -24.80
N LYS A 3 18.48 10.85 -24.81
CA LYS A 3 17.88 10.16 -23.66
C LYS A 3 18.49 8.77 -23.45
N GLU A 4 18.78 8.07 -24.53
CA GLU A 4 19.36 6.72 -24.54
C GLU A 4 20.80 6.74 -24.03
N ASN A 5 21.62 7.68 -24.52
CA ASN A 5 23.00 7.85 -24.05
C ASN A 5 23.06 8.24 -22.57
N ASP A 6 22.13 9.10 -22.11
CA ASP A 6 21.99 9.44 -20.69
C ASP A 6 21.65 8.20 -19.85
N ILE A 7 20.66 7.39 -20.27
CA ILE A 7 20.33 6.13 -19.58
C ILE A 7 21.54 5.19 -19.50
N ILE A 8 22.24 4.97 -20.62
CA ILE A 8 23.43 4.11 -20.67
C ILE A 8 24.49 4.62 -19.69
N SER A 9 24.79 5.91 -19.72
CA SER A 9 25.77 6.54 -18.83
C SER A 9 25.40 6.36 -17.36
N LYS A 10 24.12 6.61 -17.01
CA LYS A 10 23.61 6.45 -15.65
C LYS A 10 23.75 5.03 -15.14
N VAL A 11 23.40 4.04 -15.96
CA VAL A 11 23.49 2.62 -15.61
C VAL A 11 24.94 2.20 -15.40
N LEU A 12 25.84 2.56 -16.32
CA LEU A 12 27.27 2.21 -16.22
C LEU A 12 27.93 2.84 -14.98
N LEU A 13 27.66 4.12 -14.71
CA LEU A 13 28.14 4.80 -13.50
C LEU A 13 27.60 4.17 -12.22
N THR A 14 26.35 3.72 -12.23
CA THR A 14 25.75 3.02 -11.09
C THR A 14 26.43 1.67 -10.83
N ILE A 15 26.69 0.91 -11.90
CA ILE A 15 27.36 -0.40 -11.80
C ILE A 15 28.78 -0.23 -11.26
N ASP A 16 29.51 0.79 -11.72
CA ASP A 16 30.87 1.10 -11.26
C ASP A 16 30.88 1.49 -9.77
N HIS A 17 30.00 2.42 -9.38
CA HIS A 17 29.86 2.86 -7.99
C HIS A 17 29.59 1.69 -7.02
N CYS A 18 28.72 0.75 -7.43
CA CYS A 18 28.37 -0.41 -6.61
C CYS A 18 29.26 -1.64 -6.85
N LYS A 19 30.33 -1.52 -7.64
CA LYS A 19 31.25 -2.62 -8.00
C LYS A 19 30.53 -3.87 -8.52
N ALA A 20 29.42 -3.68 -9.25
CA ALA A 20 28.53 -4.74 -9.71
C ALA A 20 28.00 -5.70 -8.61
N ASN A 21 28.03 -5.31 -7.34
CA ASN A 21 27.52 -6.11 -6.22
C ASN A 21 26.09 -5.71 -5.86
N MET A 22 25.17 -6.66 -5.94
CA MET A 22 23.75 -6.46 -5.62
C MET A 22 23.52 -6.11 -4.14
N ALA A 23 24.29 -6.68 -3.21
CA ALA A 23 24.14 -6.38 -1.78
C ALA A 23 24.55 -4.93 -1.47
N SER A 24 25.66 -4.47 -2.07
CA SER A 24 26.11 -3.09 -1.97
C SER A 24 25.10 -2.12 -2.59
N PHE A 25 24.51 -2.49 -3.73
CA PHE A 25 23.47 -1.69 -4.39
C PHE A 25 22.20 -1.56 -3.53
N LYS A 26 21.66 -2.67 -3.01
CA LYS A 26 20.52 -2.66 -2.07
C LYS A 26 20.83 -1.82 -0.83
N THR A 27 22.05 -1.97 -0.28
CA THR A 27 22.50 -1.19 0.88
C THR A 27 22.52 0.31 0.56
N ALA A 28 23.09 0.72 -0.57
CA ALA A 28 23.15 2.13 -1.00
C ALA A 28 21.76 2.77 -1.15
N ILE A 29 20.76 2.02 -1.61
CA ILE A 29 19.37 2.50 -1.69
C ILE A 29 18.78 2.69 -0.28
N THR A 30 18.96 1.69 0.59
CA THR A 30 18.43 1.75 1.96
C THR A 30 19.11 2.82 2.82
N SER A 31 20.42 3.02 2.65
CA SER A 31 21.24 4.03 3.36
C SER A 31 21.05 5.46 2.85
N ASN A 32 20.25 5.64 1.79
CA ASN A 32 19.96 6.93 1.15
C ASN A 32 21.10 7.50 0.29
N GLU A 33 22.14 6.71 -0.01
CA GLU A 33 23.23 7.10 -0.92
C GLU A 33 22.75 7.13 -2.38
N TYR A 34 21.97 6.13 -2.80
CA TYR A 34 21.43 6.03 -4.16
C TYR A 34 19.97 6.48 -4.22
N THR A 35 19.77 7.79 -4.39
CA THR A 35 18.46 8.45 -4.49
C THR A 35 18.46 9.53 -5.56
N PRO A 36 17.29 10.01 -6.03
CA PRO A 36 17.21 11.09 -7.01
C PRO A 36 17.98 12.36 -6.62
N LEU A 37 18.11 12.62 -5.31
CA LEU A 37 18.77 13.80 -4.78
C LEU A 37 20.28 13.64 -4.66
N ASN A 38 20.72 12.47 -4.18
CA ASN A 38 22.13 12.24 -3.81
C ASN A 38 22.96 11.63 -4.94
N SER A 39 22.31 11.10 -5.98
CA SER A 39 22.97 10.45 -7.11
C SER A 39 22.50 11.04 -8.43
N SER A 40 23.40 11.72 -9.15
CA SER A 40 23.13 12.21 -10.51
C SER A 40 22.86 11.07 -11.50
N CYS A 41 23.40 9.88 -11.21
CA CYS A 41 23.22 8.67 -12.00
C CYS A 41 21.99 7.83 -11.62
N PHE A 42 21.09 8.35 -10.78
CA PHE A 42 19.93 7.61 -10.30
C PHE A 42 18.98 7.21 -11.44
N SER A 43 18.56 5.95 -11.44
CA SER A 43 17.45 5.44 -12.26
C SER A 43 16.55 4.52 -11.43
N ARG A 44 15.25 4.84 -11.40
CA ARG A 44 14.27 4.04 -10.66
C ARG A 44 13.96 2.73 -11.36
N THR A 45 13.88 2.74 -12.69
CA THR A 45 13.67 1.52 -13.50
C THR A 45 14.78 0.52 -13.25
N LEU A 46 16.03 0.99 -13.15
CA LEU A 46 17.16 0.15 -12.76
C LEU A 46 16.94 -0.44 -11.36
N VAL A 47 16.62 0.38 -10.35
CA VAL A 47 16.37 -0.11 -8.98
C VAL A 47 15.34 -1.23 -8.96
N TRP A 48 14.17 -1.00 -9.56
CA TRP A 48 13.06 -1.94 -9.48
C TRP A 48 13.27 -3.19 -10.31
N LYS A 49 13.69 -3.06 -11.57
CA LYS A 49 13.93 -4.24 -12.42
C LYS A 49 15.15 -5.02 -11.95
N ALA A 50 16.17 -4.37 -11.41
CA ALA A 50 17.34 -5.07 -10.85
C ALA A 50 17.01 -5.80 -9.54
N CYS A 51 16.25 -5.18 -8.63
CA CYS A 51 15.90 -5.83 -7.37
C CYS A 51 14.80 -6.89 -7.53
N LEU A 52 13.83 -6.69 -8.42
CA LEU A 52 12.69 -7.59 -8.57
C LEU A 52 12.88 -8.59 -9.69
N ILE A 53 13.36 -8.21 -10.88
CA ILE A 53 13.39 -9.14 -12.02
C ILE A 53 14.74 -9.84 -12.13
N THR A 54 15.83 -9.08 -12.28
CA THR A 54 17.12 -9.67 -12.63
C THR A 54 17.91 -10.18 -11.42
N ASP A 55 17.73 -9.61 -10.23
CA ASP A 55 18.52 -9.89 -9.01
C ASP A 55 20.04 -9.95 -9.27
N SER A 56 20.52 -9.19 -10.27
CA SER A 56 21.93 -9.11 -10.64
C SER A 56 22.23 -7.81 -11.37
N LEU A 57 23.40 -7.23 -11.11
CA LEU A 57 23.94 -6.09 -11.86
C LEU A 57 24.85 -6.51 -13.03
N LYS A 58 24.96 -7.81 -13.30
CA LYS A 58 25.76 -8.34 -14.41
C LYS A 58 24.97 -8.23 -15.72
N ILE A 59 25.34 -7.27 -16.57
CA ILE A 59 24.65 -6.93 -17.83
C ILE A 59 24.41 -8.16 -18.72
N HIS A 60 25.38 -9.08 -18.83
CA HIS A 60 25.24 -10.29 -19.67
C HIS A 60 24.13 -11.24 -19.22
N THR A 61 23.64 -11.13 -17.99
CA THR A 61 22.55 -11.97 -17.47
C THR A 61 21.16 -11.38 -17.68
N TRP A 62 21.06 -10.08 -18.00
CA TRP A 62 19.79 -9.36 -18.01
C TRP A 62 18.84 -9.83 -19.09
N GLU A 63 19.35 -10.04 -20.31
CA GLU A 63 18.54 -10.43 -21.46
C GLU A 63 17.79 -11.75 -21.23
N SER A 64 18.49 -12.78 -20.74
CA SER A 64 17.87 -14.07 -20.41
C SER A 64 16.79 -13.91 -19.35
N LYS A 65 17.09 -13.23 -18.23
CA LYS A 65 16.13 -13.09 -17.11
C LYS A 65 14.91 -12.25 -17.49
N LEU A 66 15.10 -11.19 -18.27
CA LEU A 66 14.01 -10.38 -18.80
C LEU A 66 13.15 -11.20 -19.76
N SER A 67 13.76 -11.95 -20.68
CA SER A 67 13.04 -12.83 -21.61
C SER A 67 12.19 -13.85 -20.85
N ASP A 68 12.77 -14.58 -19.90
CA ASP A 68 12.07 -15.59 -19.10
C ASP A 68 10.86 -14.99 -18.38
N SER A 69 11.03 -13.79 -17.82
CA SER A 69 9.96 -13.06 -17.14
C SER A 69 8.86 -12.58 -18.09
N ARG A 70 9.22 -12.07 -19.27
CA ARG A 70 8.30 -11.50 -20.26
C ARG A 70 7.44 -12.56 -20.94
N VAL A 71 7.99 -13.76 -21.15
CA VAL A 71 7.26 -14.88 -21.76
C VAL A 71 6.00 -15.23 -20.97
N VAL A 72 6.03 -15.15 -19.63
CA VAL A 72 4.87 -15.47 -18.78
C VAL A 72 3.69 -14.56 -19.10
N TYR A 73 3.86 -13.25 -19.05
CA TYR A 73 2.77 -12.31 -19.33
C TYR A 73 2.32 -12.40 -20.79
N HIS A 74 3.25 -12.55 -21.73
CA HIS A 74 2.93 -12.70 -23.16
C HIS A 74 2.11 -13.95 -23.46
N GLN A 75 2.36 -15.05 -22.74
CA GLN A 75 1.54 -16.26 -22.87
C GLN A 75 0.15 -16.05 -22.27
N LEU A 76 0.03 -15.35 -21.14
CA LEU A 76 -1.25 -15.06 -20.51
C LEU A 76 -2.15 -14.20 -21.41
N THR A 77 -1.63 -13.11 -21.98
CA THR A 77 -2.42 -12.20 -22.84
C THR A 77 -2.88 -12.84 -24.15
N LYS A 78 -2.20 -13.90 -24.60
CA LYS A 78 -2.60 -14.67 -25.80
C LYS A 78 -3.73 -15.66 -25.57
N ARG A 79 -4.07 -15.97 -24.32
CA ARG A 79 -5.13 -16.94 -24.04
C ARG A 79 -6.49 -16.27 -24.18
N ASP A 80 -7.42 -16.95 -24.83
CA ASP A 80 -8.77 -16.44 -25.08
C ASP A 80 -9.55 -16.16 -23.78
N ASP A 81 -9.28 -16.92 -22.71
CA ASP A 81 -9.89 -16.73 -21.39
C ASP A 81 -9.39 -15.48 -20.65
N MET A 82 -8.19 -15.01 -20.97
CA MET A 82 -7.54 -13.87 -20.31
C MET A 82 -7.61 -12.57 -21.13
N ALA A 83 -7.94 -12.67 -22.42
CA ALA A 83 -8.08 -11.51 -23.29
C ALA A 83 -9.22 -10.60 -22.80
N VAL A 84 -8.99 -9.28 -22.78
CA VAL A 84 -10.02 -8.33 -22.33
C VAL A 84 -11.11 -8.18 -23.41
N PRO A 85 -12.40 -8.34 -23.07
CA PRO A 85 -13.52 -8.24 -24.01
C PRO A 85 -13.87 -6.78 -24.36
N TRP A 86 -12.96 -6.04 -24.98
CA TRP A 86 -13.14 -4.61 -25.33
C TRP A 86 -14.38 -4.32 -26.18
N TRP A 87 -14.86 -5.30 -26.95
CA TRP A 87 -16.03 -5.19 -27.82
C TRP A 87 -17.37 -5.37 -27.08
N HIS A 88 -17.36 -5.81 -25.83
CA HIS A 88 -18.57 -5.87 -24.97
C HIS A 88 -18.83 -4.57 -24.22
N LEU A 89 -17.90 -3.60 -24.28
CA LEU A 89 -18.12 -2.28 -23.71
C LEU A 89 -19.15 -1.50 -24.54
N GLU A 90 -19.80 -0.53 -23.90
CA GLU A 90 -20.71 0.39 -24.58
C GLU A 90 -19.93 1.21 -25.62
N SER A 91 -20.58 1.53 -26.75
CA SER A 91 -19.93 2.16 -27.91
C SER A 91 -19.42 3.58 -27.66
N ASP A 92 -19.90 4.23 -26.60
CA ASP A 92 -19.48 5.54 -26.10
C ASP A 92 -18.29 5.46 -25.13
N SER A 93 -17.91 4.26 -24.68
CA SER A 93 -16.71 4.06 -23.86
C SER A 93 -15.45 4.40 -24.64
N SER A 94 -14.56 5.19 -24.03
CA SER A 94 -13.25 5.55 -24.60
C SER A 94 -12.33 4.34 -24.85
N PHE A 95 -12.64 3.19 -24.25
CA PHE A 95 -11.88 1.95 -24.37
C PHE A 95 -12.50 0.94 -25.34
N TYR A 96 -13.69 1.24 -25.89
CA TYR A 96 -14.35 0.36 -26.84
C TYR A 96 -13.45 0.09 -28.04
N SER A 97 -13.33 -1.18 -28.43
CA SER A 97 -12.61 -1.59 -29.64
C SER A 97 -13.47 -2.60 -30.39
N SER A 98 -13.90 -2.25 -31.61
CA SER A 98 -14.68 -3.15 -32.46
C SER A 98 -13.89 -4.44 -32.71
N ARG A 99 -14.58 -5.58 -32.66
CA ARG A 99 -13.99 -6.87 -33.04
C ARG A 99 -13.59 -6.77 -34.52
N GLU A 100 -12.30 -6.66 -34.80
CA GLU A 100 -11.81 -6.80 -36.17
C GLU A 100 -12.13 -8.24 -36.61
N MET A 101 -13.25 -8.43 -37.33
CA MET A 101 -13.42 -9.63 -38.12
C MET A 101 -12.26 -9.65 -39.11
N SER A 102 -11.27 -10.50 -38.86
CA SER A 102 -10.28 -10.89 -39.85
C SER A 102 -11.03 -11.54 -41.01
N ARG A 103 -11.54 -10.71 -41.93
CA ARG A 103 -11.79 -11.14 -43.29
C ARG A 103 -10.41 -11.43 -43.84
N LYS A 104 -10.01 -12.72 -43.77
CA LYS A 104 -8.95 -13.24 -44.62
C LYS A 104 -9.14 -12.60 -46.00
N PRO A 105 -8.14 -11.94 -46.58
CA PRO A 105 -8.26 -11.48 -47.95
C PRO A 105 -8.41 -12.73 -48.80
N SER A 106 -9.66 -13.06 -49.15
CA SER A 106 -9.94 -14.05 -50.17
C SER A 106 -9.33 -13.49 -51.44
N LEU A 107 -8.19 -14.06 -51.84
CA LEU A 107 -7.59 -13.87 -53.14
C LEU A 107 -8.69 -14.04 -54.20
N LYS A 108 -9.22 -12.91 -54.68
CA LYS A 108 -10.04 -12.89 -55.88
C LYS A 108 -9.09 -13.16 -57.05
N ASN A 109 -9.02 -14.41 -57.47
CA ASN A 109 -8.53 -14.75 -58.80
C ASN A 109 -9.53 -14.19 -59.82
N SER A 110 -9.31 -12.95 -60.23
CA SER A 110 -9.87 -12.42 -61.47
C SER A 110 -8.95 -12.83 -62.61
N ASN A 111 -9.28 -13.93 -63.30
CA ASN A 111 -8.94 -14.05 -64.70
C ASN A 111 -10.19 -14.51 -65.46
N SER A 112 -10.78 -13.52 -66.11
CA SER A 112 -11.81 -13.66 -67.13
C SER A 112 -11.23 -14.27 -68.40
N ALA A 113 -11.85 -15.32 -68.94
CA ALA A 113 -12.14 -15.39 -70.36
C ALA A 113 -13.22 -16.44 -70.69
N ALA A 114 -14.16 -16.00 -71.52
CA ALA A 114 -14.93 -16.76 -72.51
C ALA A 114 -16.31 -17.38 -72.13
N LYS A 115 -17.31 -16.77 -72.79
CA LYS A 115 -18.48 -17.35 -73.50
C LYS A 115 -19.82 -17.55 -72.75
N ARG A 116 -20.71 -16.57 -73.02
CA ARG A 116 -22.16 -16.64 -73.35
C ARG A 116 -22.89 -17.98 -73.12
N SER A 117 -23.97 -17.94 -72.34
CA SER A 117 -25.33 -18.34 -72.78
C SER A 117 -26.41 -17.87 -71.78
N ARG A 118 -27.61 -17.59 -72.31
CA ARG A 118 -28.81 -17.05 -71.65
C ARG A 118 -29.57 -18.16 -70.89
N SER A 119 -30.21 -17.84 -69.75
CA SER A 119 -31.66 -17.99 -69.54
C SER A 119 -32.14 -17.69 -68.10
N LEU A 120 -33.13 -16.78 -68.03
CA LEU A 120 -34.39 -16.83 -67.27
C LEU A 120 -34.39 -17.01 -65.73
N GLY A 121 -35.14 -16.11 -65.09
CA GLY A 121 -35.23 -15.90 -63.66
C GLY A 121 -35.91 -17.00 -62.83
N LYS A 122 -35.76 -16.85 -61.52
CA LYS A 122 -36.78 -17.16 -60.49
C LYS A 122 -36.31 -16.58 -59.14
N VAL A 123 -37.14 -15.71 -58.58
CA VAL A 123 -37.15 -15.38 -57.14
C VAL A 123 -38.02 -16.43 -56.45
N PRO A 124 -37.61 -16.96 -55.29
CA PRO A 124 -38.52 -17.02 -54.14
C PRO A 124 -37.78 -16.66 -52.83
N LEU A 125 -38.30 -15.68 -52.07
CA LEU A 125 -39.25 -15.81 -50.96
C LEU A 125 -38.67 -16.43 -49.68
N THR A 126 -38.71 -15.58 -48.65
CA THR A 126 -38.39 -15.73 -47.24
C THR A 126 -39.05 -16.96 -46.62
N ARG A 127 -38.26 -17.77 -45.90
CA ARG A 127 -38.79 -18.79 -44.99
C ARG A 127 -38.42 -18.40 -43.56
N VAL A 128 -39.40 -17.87 -42.84
CA VAL A 128 -39.40 -17.83 -41.38
C VAL A 128 -39.59 -19.26 -40.89
N SER A 129 -38.72 -19.73 -40.02
CA SER A 129 -38.95 -20.92 -39.22
C SER A 129 -38.48 -20.66 -37.79
N ASN A 130 -39.39 -20.09 -36.99
CA ASN A 130 -39.41 -20.30 -35.55
C ASN A 130 -39.80 -21.76 -35.29
N VAL A 131 -38.91 -22.52 -34.68
CA VAL A 131 -39.25 -23.58 -33.70
C VAL A 131 -38.09 -23.61 -32.70
N GLU A 132 -38.30 -23.00 -31.54
CA GLU A 132 -37.54 -23.32 -30.33
C GLU A 132 -38.00 -24.70 -29.86
N ASP A 133 -37.07 -25.64 -29.76
CA ASP A 133 -37.27 -26.94 -29.10
C ASP A 133 -36.53 -26.89 -27.76
N PRO A 134 -37.22 -26.85 -26.61
CA PRO A 134 -36.59 -26.59 -25.33
C PRO A 134 -36.13 -27.88 -24.63
N LEU A 135 -35.64 -28.92 -25.33
CA LEU A 135 -35.20 -30.18 -24.68
C LEU A 135 -34.32 -31.15 -25.52
N SER A 136 -33.35 -30.69 -26.32
CA SER A 136 -32.41 -31.63 -27.01
C SER A 136 -31.05 -31.77 -26.30
N SER A 137 -30.98 -32.75 -25.38
CA SER A 137 -29.74 -33.22 -24.76
C SER A 137 -29.00 -34.25 -25.64
N HIS A 138 -27.69 -34.07 -25.79
CA HIS A 138 -26.66 -35.10 -26.06
C HIS A 138 -26.82 -35.99 -27.31
N SER A 139 -26.18 -35.56 -28.41
CA SER A 139 -25.60 -36.49 -29.39
C SER A 139 -24.23 -35.98 -29.86
N ARG A 140 -23.15 -36.50 -29.26
CA ARG A 140 -21.77 -36.28 -29.72
C ARG A 140 -21.52 -37.06 -31.02
N SER A 141 -21.68 -36.41 -32.16
CA SER A 141 -21.08 -36.87 -33.42
C SER A 141 -19.68 -36.26 -33.56
N ARG A 142 -18.67 -37.13 -33.67
CA ARG A 142 -17.29 -36.78 -34.02
C ARG A 142 -17.25 -36.14 -35.42
N SER A 143 -17.11 -34.82 -35.47
CA SER A 143 -16.69 -34.07 -36.65
C SER A 143 -15.78 -32.93 -36.19
N SER A 144 -14.62 -32.82 -36.85
CA SER A 144 -13.58 -31.78 -36.74
C SER A 144 -13.97 -30.53 -35.93
N THR A 145 -13.38 -30.37 -34.74
CA THR A 145 -13.57 -29.27 -33.81
C THR A 145 -13.46 -27.90 -34.48
N PRO A 146 -14.54 -27.10 -34.54
CA PRO A 146 -14.43 -25.66 -34.50
C PRO A 146 -14.19 -25.29 -33.02
N THR A 147 -13.08 -24.62 -32.71
CA THR A 147 -12.84 -24.05 -31.39
C THR A 147 -14.00 -23.12 -31.07
N ILE A 148 -14.86 -23.50 -30.12
CA ILE A 148 -15.92 -22.62 -29.62
C ILE A 148 -15.20 -21.40 -29.01
N PRO A 149 -15.48 -20.16 -29.45
CA PRO A 149 -14.89 -18.98 -28.84
C PRO A 149 -15.18 -18.99 -27.34
N TYR A 150 -14.18 -18.66 -26.51
CA TYR A 150 -14.42 -18.49 -25.07
C TYR A 150 -15.59 -17.51 -24.86
N GLU A 151 -16.61 -17.96 -24.15
CA GLU A 151 -17.75 -17.12 -23.76
C GLU A 151 -17.41 -16.46 -22.43
N TYR A 152 -17.36 -15.12 -22.44
CA TYR A 152 -17.14 -14.32 -21.25
C TYR A 152 -18.35 -14.42 -20.32
N THR A 153 -18.09 -14.61 -19.04
CA THR A 153 -19.14 -14.63 -18.02
C THR A 153 -19.60 -13.21 -17.68
N GLU A 154 -20.76 -13.08 -17.03
CA GLU A 154 -21.20 -11.80 -16.47
C GLU A 154 -20.19 -11.26 -15.46
N GLU A 155 -19.61 -12.13 -14.64
CA GLU A 155 -18.54 -11.80 -13.68
C GLU A 155 -17.30 -11.19 -14.35
N ASP A 156 -16.92 -11.67 -15.55
CA ASP A 156 -15.80 -11.10 -16.31
C ASP A 156 -16.08 -9.65 -16.76
N LEU A 157 -17.32 -9.38 -17.18
CA LEU A 157 -17.74 -8.05 -17.62
C LEU A 157 -17.86 -7.08 -16.43
N GLU A 158 -18.42 -7.53 -15.31
CA GLU A 158 -18.49 -6.75 -14.06
C GLU A 158 -17.09 -6.43 -13.52
N LEU A 159 -16.17 -7.39 -13.56
CA LEU A 159 -14.76 -7.19 -13.20
C LEU A 159 -14.13 -6.09 -14.08
N LEU A 160 -14.30 -6.18 -15.40
CA LEU A 160 -13.78 -5.19 -16.34
C LEU A 160 -14.34 -3.79 -16.05
N GLN A 161 -15.66 -3.67 -15.90
CA GLN A 161 -16.32 -2.39 -15.59
C GLN A 161 -15.82 -1.79 -14.28
N THR A 162 -15.68 -2.61 -13.24
CA THR A 162 -15.16 -2.19 -11.93
C THR A 162 -13.74 -1.64 -12.06
N ILE A 163 -12.86 -2.33 -12.79
CA ILE A 163 -11.49 -1.88 -13.02
C ILE A 163 -11.47 -0.56 -13.79
N ILE A 164 -12.30 -0.41 -14.83
CA ILE A 164 -12.39 0.83 -15.62
C ILE A 164 -12.79 2.02 -14.73
N LEU A 165 -13.84 1.88 -13.93
CA LEU A 165 -14.33 2.93 -13.04
C LEU A 165 -13.29 3.37 -12.01
N ASP A 166 -12.50 2.44 -11.52
CA ASP A 166 -11.41 2.72 -10.58
C ASP A 166 -10.21 3.41 -11.27
N ILE A 167 -9.84 2.96 -12.46
CA ILE A 167 -8.76 3.56 -13.27
C ILE A 167 -9.11 4.99 -13.72
N ASP A 168 -10.38 5.27 -14.01
CA ASP A 168 -10.78 6.63 -14.37
C ASP A 168 -10.72 7.62 -13.21
N ARG A 169 -10.75 7.13 -11.96
CA ARG A 169 -10.64 7.93 -10.72
C ARG A 169 -9.22 7.95 -10.13
N LEU A 170 -8.26 7.33 -10.80
CA LEU A 170 -6.88 7.17 -10.31
C LEU A 170 -6.15 8.52 -10.21
N PHE A 171 -5.67 8.86 -9.01
CA PHE A 171 -4.87 10.07 -8.71
C PHE A 171 -5.44 11.38 -9.27
N PRO A 172 -6.59 11.86 -8.73
CA PRO A 172 -7.22 13.09 -9.18
C PRO A 172 -6.23 14.26 -9.09
N GLY A 173 -5.97 14.90 -10.23
CA GLY A 173 -5.00 16.00 -10.37
C GLY A 173 -3.72 15.64 -11.11
N GLU A 174 -3.43 14.35 -11.33
CA GLU A 174 -2.29 13.93 -12.14
C GLU A 174 -2.63 14.00 -13.65
N GLU A 175 -2.05 14.96 -14.37
CA GLU A 175 -2.27 15.16 -15.81
C GLU A 175 -1.94 13.91 -16.65
N PHE A 176 -1.04 13.08 -16.16
CA PHE A 176 -0.64 11.84 -16.82
C PHE A 176 -1.84 10.90 -17.07
N PHE A 177 -2.78 10.80 -16.13
CA PHE A 177 -3.96 9.92 -16.22
C PHE A 177 -5.23 10.65 -16.67
N HIS A 178 -5.29 11.98 -16.54
CA HIS A 178 -6.51 12.74 -16.85
C HIS A 178 -6.44 13.55 -18.14
N SER A 179 -5.28 13.64 -18.79
CA SER A 179 -5.18 14.28 -20.11
C SER A 179 -5.95 13.49 -21.18
N SER A 180 -6.65 14.19 -22.08
CA SER A 180 -7.33 13.59 -23.23
C SER A 180 -6.37 13.11 -24.34
N ASN A 181 -5.09 12.94 -24.01
CA ASN A 181 -4.05 12.59 -24.95
C ASN A 181 -4.04 11.08 -25.20
N ALA A 182 -3.66 10.67 -26.41
CA ALA A 182 -3.56 9.26 -26.78
C ALA A 182 -2.68 8.45 -25.80
N THR A 183 -1.60 9.05 -25.29
CA THR A 183 -0.70 8.43 -24.30
C THR A 183 -1.42 8.06 -23.00
N SER A 184 -2.35 8.90 -22.53
CA SER A 184 -3.10 8.63 -21.30
C SER A 184 -4.09 7.49 -21.49
N VAL A 185 -4.79 7.47 -22.63
CA VAL A 185 -5.70 6.38 -23.00
C VAL A 185 -4.95 5.05 -23.14
N VAL A 186 -3.79 5.05 -23.81
CA VAL A 186 -2.93 3.86 -23.93
C VAL A 186 -2.46 3.39 -22.55
N ALA A 187 -2.04 4.30 -21.69
CA ALA A 187 -1.62 3.97 -20.33
C ALA A 187 -2.73 3.30 -19.52
N LYS A 188 -3.93 3.89 -19.50
CA LYS A 188 -5.10 3.31 -18.84
C LYS A 188 -5.45 1.93 -19.42
N LYS A 189 -5.45 1.78 -20.75
CA LYS A 189 -5.73 0.50 -21.40
C LYS A 189 -4.74 -0.59 -20.99
N GLN A 190 -3.44 -0.27 -20.96
CA GLN A 190 -2.41 -1.20 -20.49
C GLN A 190 -2.59 -1.57 -19.01
N MET A 191 -2.95 -0.62 -18.16
CA MET A 191 -3.21 -0.89 -16.74
C MET A 191 -4.45 -1.77 -16.54
N ILE A 192 -5.54 -1.51 -17.26
CA ILE A 192 -6.76 -2.31 -17.22
C ILE A 192 -6.46 -3.76 -17.62
N GLU A 193 -5.72 -3.97 -18.72
CA GLU A 193 -5.32 -5.30 -19.17
C GLU A 193 -4.50 -6.05 -18.11
N ILE A 194 -3.51 -5.38 -17.52
CA ILE A 194 -2.68 -5.97 -16.46
C ILE A 194 -3.53 -6.36 -15.24
N LEU A 195 -4.43 -5.48 -14.78
CA LEU A 195 -5.29 -5.76 -13.62
C LEU A 195 -6.29 -6.88 -13.89
N TYR A 196 -6.87 -6.90 -15.09
CA TYR A 196 -7.81 -7.93 -15.51
C TYR A 196 -7.14 -9.30 -15.54
N VAL A 197 -5.99 -9.41 -16.24
CA VAL A 197 -5.20 -10.64 -16.28
C VAL A 197 -4.75 -11.05 -14.89
N TRP A 198 -4.31 -10.09 -14.06
CA TRP A 198 -3.88 -10.37 -12.69
C TRP A 198 -5.01 -10.92 -11.82
N ALA A 199 -6.20 -10.33 -11.88
CA ALA A 199 -7.36 -10.77 -11.10
C ALA A 199 -7.78 -12.19 -11.50
N LYS A 200 -7.82 -12.49 -12.80
CA LYS A 200 -8.13 -13.85 -13.29
C LYS A 200 -7.05 -14.88 -12.96
N CYS A 201 -5.78 -14.47 -12.88
CA CYS A 201 -4.70 -15.33 -12.39
C CYS A 201 -4.78 -15.63 -10.88
N ASN A 202 -5.49 -14.80 -10.11
CA ASN A 202 -5.56 -14.89 -8.65
C ASN A 202 -7.02 -14.90 -8.15
N PRO A 203 -7.84 -15.90 -8.56
CA PRO A 203 -9.27 -15.93 -8.27
C PRO A 203 -9.59 -15.98 -6.77
N GLN A 204 -8.70 -16.51 -5.94
CA GLN A 204 -8.84 -16.54 -4.49
C GLN A 204 -8.84 -15.14 -3.84
N VAL A 205 -8.20 -14.16 -4.49
CA VAL A 205 -8.14 -12.78 -4.01
C VAL A 205 -9.08 -11.89 -4.83
N GLY A 206 -9.12 -12.11 -6.14
CA GLY A 206 -9.83 -11.29 -7.11
C GLY A 206 -9.28 -9.87 -7.19
N TYR A 207 -10.01 -9.00 -7.89
CA TYR A 207 -9.74 -7.56 -7.85
C TYR A 207 -10.38 -6.92 -6.61
N LYS A 208 -9.60 -6.11 -5.88
CA LYS A 208 -10.09 -5.29 -4.77
C LYS A 208 -9.75 -3.83 -5.02
N GLN A 209 -10.67 -2.94 -4.67
CA GLN A 209 -10.46 -1.50 -4.77
C GLN A 209 -9.17 -1.09 -4.02
N GLY A 210 -8.38 -0.22 -4.65
CA GLY A 210 -7.06 0.22 -4.16
C GLY A 210 -5.88 -0.47 -4.85
N ILE A 211 -6.07 -1.67 -5.40
CA ILE A 211 -5.01 -2.38 -6.14
C ILE A 211 -4.58 -1.58 -7.39
N HIS A 212 -5.53 -0.91 -8.06
CA HIS A 212 -5.25 -0.05 -9.21
C HIS A 212 -4.31 1.12 -8.87
N GLU A 213 -4.35 1.63 -7.63
CA GLU A 213 -3.47 2.72 -7.21
C GLU A 213 -2.03 2.24 -7.07
N ILE A 214 -1.84 1.02 -6.56
CA ILE A 214 -0.52 0.40 -6.48
C ILE A 214 0.07 0.25 -7.87
N LEU A 215 -0.70 -0.32 -8.80
CA LEU A 215 -0.27 -0.46 -10.18
C LEU A 215 -0.01 0.90 -10.84
N GLY A 216 -0.86 1.91 -10.57
CA GLY A 216 -0.74 3.25 -11.12
C GLY A 216 0.56 3.94 -10.73
N LEU A 217 0.94 3.85 -9.46
CA LEU A 217 2.19 4.41 -8.98
C LEU A 217 3.40 3.70 -9.62
N LEU A 218 3.32 2.38 -9.80
CA LEU A 218 4.37 1.64 -10.51
C LEU A 218 4.46 2.06 -11.98
N TYR A 219 3.31 2.15 -12.67
CA TYR A 219 3.21 2.46 -14.08
C TYR A 219 3.84 3.82 -14.40
N ILE A 220 3.41 4.89 -13.70
CA ILE A 220 3.87 6.25 -13.97
C ILE A 220 5.39 6.42 -13.77
N ASN A 221 5.99 5.65 -12.85
CA ASN A 221 7.42 5.73 -12.58
C ASN A 221 8.26 4.98 -13.61
N LEU A 222 7.82 3.79 -14.04
CA LEU A 222 8.50 3.05 -15.10
C LEU A 222 8.34 3.71 -16.48
N SER A 223 7.17 4.30 -16.75
CA SER A 223 6.91 4.96 -18.04
C SER A 223 7.77 6.21 -18.26
N LYS A 224 8.12 6.95 -17.19
CA LYS A 224 8.96 8.16 -17.26
C LYS A 224 10.34 7.87 -17.86
N GLU A 225 10.93 6.75 -17.47
CA GLU A 225 12.27 6.32 -17.90
C GLU A 225 12.25 5.39 -19.12
N ALA A 226 11.07 4.93 -19.56
CA ALA A 226 10.94 4.07 -20.72
C ALA A 226 11.38 4.77 -22.03
N VAL A 227 11.95 3.99 -22.95
CA VAL A 227 12.44 4.42 -24.26
C VAL A 227 12.09 3.41 -25.34
N THR A 228 11.94 3.90 -26.56
CA THR A 228 11.85 3.05 -27.76
C THR A 228 13.27 2.78 -28.24
N ILE A 229 13.61 1.50 -28.43
CA ILE A 229 14.94 1.11 -28.90
C ILE A 229 15.08 1.50 -30.39
N PRO A 230 16.13 2.26 -30.78
CA PRO A 230 16.37 2.60 -32.18
C PRO A 230 16.75 1.35 -32.99
N ILE A 231 16.23 1.22 -34.21
CA ILE A 231 16.57 0.13 -35.17
C ILE A 231 17.93 0.41 -35.86
N SER A 232 18.78 1.27 -35.28
CA SER A 232 20.05 1.69 -35.90
C SER A 232 21.19 0.73 -35.54
N ASN A 233 21.96 0.30 -36.53
CA ASN A 233 23.15 -0.55 -36.37
C ASN A 233 24.35 0.16 -35.69
N THR A 234 24.16 1.36 -35.15
CA THR A 234 25.22 2.19 -34.55
C THR A 234 25.40 1.95 -33.05
N ILE A 235 24.56 1.12 -32.42
CA ILE A 235 24.58 0.85 -30.97
C ILE A 235 25.39 -0.43 -30.71
N SER A 236 26.29 -0.39 -29.72
CA SER A 236 27.04 -1.57 -29.29
C SER A 236 26.12 -2.66 -28.74
N ALA A 237 26.52 -3.93 -28.86
CA ALA A 237 25.75 -5.05 -28.32
C ALA A 237 25.53 -4.94 -26.80
N ASP A 238 26.48 -4.37 -26.05
CA ASP A 238 26.33 -4.20 -24.60
C ASP A 238 25.43 -3.02 -24.24
N ASP A 239 25.46 -1.93 -25.01
CA ASP A 239 24.54 -0.80 -24.86
C ASP A 239 23.10 -1.23 -25.16
N LEU A 240 22.91 -2.08 -26.18
CA LEU A 240 21.61 -2.64 -26.51
C LEU A 240 21.04 -3.45 -25.34
N LYS A 241 21.85 -4.27 -24.67
CA LYS A 241 21.43 -5.02 -23.46
C LYS A 241 20.96 -4.08 -22.35
N ILE A 242 21.64 -2.96 -22.14
CA ILE A 242 21.20 -1.94 -21.18
C ILE A 242 19.84 -1.36 -21.62
N LEU A 243 19.71 -0.95 -22.88
CA LEU A 243 18.47 -0.37 -23.40
C LEU A 243 17.28 -1.34 -23.36
N THR A 244 17.49 -2.65 -23.50
CA THR A 244 16.42 -3.65 -23.35
C THR A 244 15.75 -3.63 -21.98
N MET A 245 16.46 -3.16 -20.94
CA MET A 245 15.92 -2.99 -19.60
C MET A 245 14.94 -1.81 -19.51
N PHE A 246 14.98 -0.86 -20.45
CA PHE A 246 14.15 0.35 -20.48
C PHE A 246 13.16 0.38 -21.66
N ASP A 247 13.02 -0.73 -22.38
CA ASP A 247 12.17 -0.81 -23.56
C ASP A 247 10.69 -0.60 -23.23
N ILE A 248 10.09 0.41 -23.86
CA ILE A 248 8.67 0.74 -23.73
C ILE A 248 7.75 -0.38 -24.26
N HIS A 249 8.20 -1.17 -25.24
CA HIS A 249 7.39 -2.28 -25.79
C HIS A 249 7.14 -3.38 -24.77
N TYR A 250 8.06 -3.55 -23.81
CA TYR A 250 7.94 -4.52 -22.74
C TYR A 250 7.47 -3.91 -21.42
N LEU A 251 7.02 -2.65 -21.40
CA LEU A 251 6.57 -1.96 -20.19
C LEU A 251 5.50 -2.77 -19.43
N SER A 252 4.44 -3.22 -20.12
CA SER A 252 3.38 -4.01 -19.49
C SER A 252 3.85 -5.36 -18.94
N HIS A 253 4.77 -6.01 -19.64
CA HIS A 253 5.32 -7.31 -19.24
C HIS A 253 6.16 -7.19 -17.96
N ASP A 254 7.05 -6.20 -17.96
CA ASP A 254 7.93 -5.93 -16.82
C ASP A 254 7.11 -5.41 -15.63
N LEU A 255 6.10 -4.59 -15.89
CA LEU A 255 5.18 -4.07 -14.88
C LEU A 255 4.34 -5.19 -14.24
N PHE A 256 3.77 -6.11 -15.02
CA PHE A 256 3.05 -7.28 -14.49
C PHE A 256 3.95 -8.12 -13.59
N THR A 257 5.21 -8.32 -13.97
CA THR A 257 6.18 -9.05 -13.15
C THR A 257 6.49 -8.31 -11.85
N ILE A 258 6.86 -7.03 -11.93
CA ILE A 258 7.17 -6.19 -10.76
C ILE A 258 5.99 -6.16 -9.80
N PHE A 259 4.78 -5.97 -10.34
CA PHE A 259 3.54 -5.94 -9.58
C PHE A 259 3.27 -7.28 -8.89
N ASN A 260 3.42 -8.41 -9.59
CA ASN A 260 3.31 -9.74 -8.99
C ASN A 260 4.32 -9.98 -7.87
N LYS A 261 5.58 -9.62 -8.07
CA LYS A 261 6.60 -9.78 -7.03
C LYS A 261 6.31 -8.90 -5.82
N LEU A 262 5.92 -7.65 -6.04
CA LEU A 262 5.56 -6.73 -4.98
C LEU A 262 4.29 -7.13 -4.23
N MET A 263 3.28 -7.68 -4.89
CA MET A 263 1.99 -8.00 -4.26
C MET A 263 1.97 -9.41 -3.67
N LEU A 264 2.42 -10.42 -4.43
CA LEU A 264 2.36 -11.82 -4.03
C LEU A 264 3.60 -12.25 -3.26
N GLN A 265 4.81 -12.05 -3.82
CA GLN A 265 6.04 -12.59 -3.21
C GLN A 265 6.44 -11.86 -1.93
N SER A 266 6.07 -10.59 -1.78
CA SER A 266 6.30 -9.82 -0.55
C SER A 266 5.41 -10.22 0.63
N GLY A 267 4.38 -11.04 0.39
CA GLY A 267 3.35 -11.40 1.37
C GLY A 267 2.24 -10.37 1.57
N VAL A 268 2.22 -9.25 0.84
CA VAL A 268 1.16 -8.22 0.95
C VAL A 268 -0.23 -8.80 0.68
N VAL A 269 -0.39 -9.56 -0.40
CA VAL A 269 -1.68 -10.18 -0.75
C VAL A 269 -2.12 -11.18 0.31
N THR A 270 -1.24 -12.12 0.68
CA THR A 270 -1.54 -13.14 1.69
C THR A 270 -1.93 -12.55 3.04
N ARG A 271 -1.29 -11.44 3.45
CA ARG A 271 -1.53 -10.83 4.76
C ARG A 271 -2.73 -9.88 4.79
N PHE A 272 -2.99 -9.15 3.70
CA PHE A 272 -3.94 -8.02 3.73
C PHE A 272 -5.13 -8.16 2.78
N TYR A 273 -5.07 -9.07 1.80
CA TYR A 273 -6.07 -9.17 0.74
C TYR A 273 -6.74 -10.54 0.65
N GLU A 274 -6.02 -11.64 0.86
CA GLU A 274 -6.52 -12.99 0.60
C GLU A 274 -7.66 -13.42 1.54
N ASN A 275 -7.52 -13.15 2.84
CA ASN A 275 -8.52 -13.55 3.83
C ASN A 275 -8.72 -12.47 4.88
N GLU A 276 -9.98 -12.09 5.14
CA GLU A 276 -10.31 -11.09 6.15
C GLU A 276 -9.86 -11.52 7.56
N ASN A 277 -9.93 -12.82 7.91
CA ASN A 277 -9.42 -13.32 9.19
C ASN A 277 -7.90 -13.13 9.33
N VAL A 278 -7.15 -13.28 8.24
CA VAL A 278 -5.69 -13.05 8.24
C VAL A 278 -5.37 -11.56 8.36
N LEU A 279 -6.19 -10.70 7.73
CA LEU A 279 -6.11 -9.26 7.92
C LEU A 279 -6.39 -8.89 9.39
N TRP A 280 -7.42 -9.46 10.00
CA TRP A 280 -7.75 -9.27 11.42
C TRP A 280 -6.60 -9.65 12.33
N GLN A 281 -5.99 -10.83 12.12
CA GLN A 281 -4.80 -11.26 12.86
C GLN A 281 -3.61 -10.30 12.66
N SER A 282 -3.47 -9.74 11.46
CA SER A 282 -2.42 -8.76 11.16
C SER A 282 -2.65 -7.43 11.91
N ILE A 283 -3.90 -6.99 12.04
CA ILE A 283 -4.28 -5.80 12.82
C ILE A 283 -4.08 -6.04 14.32
N GLU A 284 -4.44 -7.22 14.82
CA GLU A 284 -4.18 -7.59 16.21
C GLU A 284 -2.69 -7.63 16.50
N LYS A 285 -1.90 -8.23 15.60
CA LYS A 285 -0.43 -8.25 15.67
C LYS A 285 0.15 -6.83 15.68
N PHE A 286 -0.38 -5.93 14.85
CA PHE A 286 -0.04 -4.51 14.89
C PHE A 286 -0.32 -3.89 16.26
N ASN A 287 -1.50 -4.12 16.85
CA ASN A 287 -1.85 -3.57 18.16
C ASN A 287 -0.91 -4.07 19.26
N VAL A 288 -0.51 -5.34 19.21
CA VAL A 288 0.50 -5.92 20.11
C VAL A 288 1.85 -5.21 19.96
N TYR A 289 2.31 -4.97 18.72
CA TYR A 289 3.54 -4.21 18.50
C TYR A 289 3.43 -2.77 18.98
N LEU A 290 2.31 -2.09 18.71
CA LEU A 290 2.08 -0.74 19.20
C LEU A 290 2.10 -0.68 20.72
N MET A 291 1.47 -1.63 21.41
CA MET A 291 1.51 -1.73 22.87
C MET A 291 2.93 -1.90 23.41
N LYS A 292 3.74 -2.75 22.76
CA LYS A 292 5.13 -3.02 23.16
C LYS A 292 6.05 -1.83 22.92
N VAL A 293 5.84 -1.09 21.83
CA VAL A 293 6.67 0.07 21.46
C VAL A 293 6.22 1.34 22.21
N ASP A 294 4.92 1.59 22.32
CA ASP A 294 4.35 2.76 22.98
C ASP A 294 2.98 2.46 23.62
N GLN A 295 3.02 2.06 24.89
CA GLN A 295 1.81 1.72 25.66
C GLN A 295 0.85 2.90 25.81
N LEU A 296 1.32 4.15 25.80
CA LEU A 296 0.46 5.32 26.02
C LEU A 296 -0.42 5.61 24.81
N ILE A 297 0.16 5.55 23.60
CA ILE A 297 -0.61 5.69 22.36
C ILE A 297 -1.63 4.55 22.27
N HIS A 298 -1.19 3.32 22.52
CA HIS A 298 -2.07 2.16 22.54
C HIS A 298 -3.25 2.32 23.52
N TYR A 299 -2.96 2.69 24.77
CA TYR A 299 -4.00 2.92 25.79
C TYR A 299 -4.97 4.01 25.37
N ASN A 300 -4.47 5.13 24.83
CA ASN A 300 -5.31 6.23 24.39
C ASN A 300 -6.27 5.79 23.27
N LEU A 301 -5.75 5.18 22.20
CA LEU A 301 -6.58 4.77 21.06
C LEU A 301 -7.61 3.71 21.47
N ILE A 302 -7.17 2.65 22.17
CA ILE A 302 -8.01 1.48 22.42
C ILE A 302 -8.91 1.66 23.64
N GLN A 303 -8.40 2.17 24.76
CA GLN A 303 -9.16 2.23 26.02
C GLN A 303 -9.86 3.56 26.23
N LYS A 304 -9.18 4.68 25.99
CA LYS A 304 -9.74 6.02 26.22
C LYS A 304 -10.71 6.40 25.11
N LEU A 305 -10.27 6.35 23.85
CA LEU A 305 -11.07 6.73 22.69
C LEU A 305 -12.00 5.61 22.22
N ARG A 306 -11.70 4.34 22.55
CA ARG A 306 -12.41 3.16 22.03
C ARG A 306 -12.45 3.14 20.50
N LEU A 307 -11.36 3.58 19.88
CA LEU A 307 -11.20 3.67 18.45
C LEU A 307 -10.65 2.34 17.94
N GLU A 308 -11.49 1.60 17.22
CA GLU A 308 -11.11 0.32 16.65
C GLU A 308 -10.08 0.52 15.54
N SER A 309 -8.92 -0.16 15.65
CA SER A 309 -7.81 0.02 14.70
C SER A 309 -8.21 -0.24 13.25
N GLN A 310 -9.17 -1.14 13.02
CA GLN A 310 -9.72 -1.49 11.71
C GLN A 310 -10.26 -0.31 10.91
N LEU A 311 -10.79 0.72 11.57
CA LEU A 311 -11.46 1.83 10.90
C LEU A 311 -10.51 2.70 10.07
N TRP A 312 -9.22 2.68 10.37
CA TRP A 312 -8.22 3.51 9.70
C TRP A 312 -7.06 2.69 9.14
N ILE A 313 -6.58 1.66 9.86
CA ILE A 313 -5.33 0.98 9.50
C ILE A 313 -5.44 0.10 8.24
N ILE A 314 -6.64 -0.37 7.91
CA ILE A 314 -6.86 -1.23 6.72
C ILE A 314 -6.34 -0.53 5.46
N ARG A 315 -6.61 0.78 5.33
CA ARG A 315 -6.14 1.60 4.21
C ARG A 315 -4.61 1.72 4.19
N TYR A 316 -4.00 1.97 5.35
CA TYR A 316 -2.54 2.10 5.49
C TYR A 316 -1.82 0.83 5.05
N LEU A 317 -2.33 -0.34 5.47
CA LEU A 317 -1.76 -1.65 5.15
C LEU A 317 -2.00 -2.02 3.69
N ARG A 318 -3.25 -1.91 3.20
CA ARG A 318 -3.60 -2.31 1.84
C ARG A 318 -2.92 -1.43 0.79
N LEU A 319 -2.84 -0.12 1.02
CA LEU A 319 -2.23 0.84 0.07
C LEU A 319 -0.75 1.10 0.35
N LEU A 320 -0.09 0.37 1.26
CA LEU A 320 1.35 0.50 1.55
C LEU A 320 1.77 1.98 1.81
N LEU A 321 0.97 2.68 2.62
CA LEU A 321 1.12 4.09 2.98
C LEU A 321 0.99 5.11 1.83
N LEU A 322 0.51 4.70 0.65
CA LEU A 322 0.40 5.56 -0.53
C LEU A 322 -0.40 6.84 -0.30
N ARG A 323 -1.46 6.78 0.52
CA ARG A 323 -2.35 7.92 0.82
C ARG A 323 -1.92 8.74 2.04
N GLU A 324 -0.98 8.26 2.83
CA GLU A 324 -0.67 8.80 4.17
C GLU A 324 0.61 9.65 4.19
N LEU A 325 1.46 9.47 3.18
CA LEU A 325 2.73 10.17 3.05
C LEU A 325 2.62 11.46 2.23
N GLY A 326 1.39 11.95 2.02
CA GLY A 326 1.10 13.23 1.39
C GLY A 326 0.30 13.09 0.10
N ASN A 327 -0.03 14.24 -0.46
CA ASN A 327 -0.68 14.31 -1.77
C ASN A 327 0.33 14.20 -2.92
N ASP A 328 1.64 14.29 -2.63
CA ASP A 328 2.68 14.10 -3.62
C ASP A 328 3.07 12.62 -3.74
N LEU A 329 2.95 12.09 -4.95
CA LEU A 329 3.39 10.71 -5.25
C LEU A 329 4.90 10.51 -5.09
N GLU A 330 5.67 11.61 -5.02
CA GLU A 330 7.13 11.58 -4.92
C GLU A 330 7.61 11.11 -3.53
N THR A 331 6.95 11.50 -2.44
CA THR A 331 7.32 11.02 -1.10
C THR A 331 7.09 9.51 -0.98
N THR A 332 5.95 9.02 -1.45
CA THR A 332 5.65 7.58 -1.43
C THR A 332 6.64 6.79 -2.28
N ILE A 333 7.05 7.29 -3.46
CA ILE A 333 7.96 6.53 -4.31
C ILE A 333 9.34 6.35 -3.70
N LEU A 334 9.84 7.35 -2.97
CA LEU A 334 11.10 7.25 -2.23
C LEU A 334 11.05 6.14 -1.17
N LEU A 335 9.88 5.93 -0.54
CA LEU A 335 9.68 4.83 0.38
C LEU A 335 9.70 3.49 -0.37
N TRP A 336 9.01 3.40 -1.51
CA TRP A 336 8.90 2.16 -2.28
C TRP A 336 10.22 1.72 -2.87
N ASP A 337 11.09 2.66 -3.27
CA ASP A 337 12.48 2.37 -3.66
C ASP A 337 13.22 1.60 -2.55
N LYS A 338 13.03 2.00 -1.28
CA LYS A 338 13.61 1.29 -0.12
C LYS A 338 12.94 -0.05 0.11
N LEU A 339 11.61 -0.13 0.11
CA LEU A 339 10.86 -1.38 0.32
C LEU A 339 11.27 -2.46 -0.68
N VAL A 340 11.41 -2.10 -1.96
CA VAL A 340 11.84 -3.01 -3.02
C VAL A 340 13.27 -3.52 -2.79
N ALA A 341 14.18 -2.66 -2.34
CA ALA A 341 15.55 -3.06 -2.00
C ALA A 341 15.61 -3.99 -0.77
N SER A 342 14.69 -3.84 0.20
CA SER A 342 14.64 -4.64 1.44
C SER A 342 14.18 -6.09 1.24
N GLN A 343 13.38 -6.37 0.21
CA GLN A 343 12.67 -7.66 0.05
C GLN A 343 13.57 -8.90 -0.07
N PHE A 344 14.83 -8.74 -0.49
CA PHE A 344 15.68 -9.87 -0.91
C PHE A 344 17.07 -9.89 -0.27
N SER A 345 17.19 -9.39 0.97
CA SER A 345 18.40 -9.61 1.76
C SER A 345 18.38 -11.04 2.33
N HIS A 346 18.74 -12.01 1.49
CA HIS A 346 18.95 -13.40 1.90
C HIS A 346 20.25 -13.51 2.69
N HIS A 347 20.19 -13.23 3.99
CA HIS A 347 21.20 -13.74 4.93
C HIS A 347 20.55 -14.21 6.24
N ASN A 348 20.79 -15.48 6.53
CA ASN A 348 20.79 -16.10 7.87
C ASN A 348 19.44 -16.29 8.58
N GLY A 349 18.52 -17.06 7.98
CA GLY A 349 17.48 -17.81 8.73
C GLY A 349 16.47 -17.00 9.54
N ASN A 350 16.55 -15.68 9.48
CA ASN A 350 15.60 -14.73 10.07
C ASN A 350 15.20 -13.75 8.96
N THR A 351 14.53 -14.30 7.95
CA THR A 351 14.21 -13.64 6.69
C THR A 351 13.45 -12.34 6.95
N ILE A 352 13.87 -11.22 6.32
CA ILE A 352 12.94 -10.11 6.07
C ILE A 352 11.92 -10.66 5.07
N THR A 353 10.89 -11.32 5.60
CA THR A 353 9.75 -11.87 4.84
C THR A 353 8.60 -10.88 4.77
N ALA A 354 8.71 -9.71 5.40
CA ALA A 354 7.52 -9.01 5.83
C ALA A 354 7.57 -7.52 5.49
N ILE A 355 7.45 -7.16 4.20
CA ILE A 355 6.90 -5.83 3.86
C ILE A 355 5.67 -5.55 4.75
N PRO A 356 4.73 -6.50 4.94
CA PRO A 356 3.65 -6.36 5.90
C PRO A 356 4.06 -5.87 7.30
N GLU A 357 5.02 -6.50 7.96
CA GLU A 357 5.43 -6.12 9.32
C GLU A 357 6.30 -4.86 9.33
N LEU A 358 7.14 -4.66 8.31
CA LEU A 358 7.91 -3.43 8.18
C LEU A 358 6.97 -2.22 8.03
N ILE A 359 5.91 -2.35 7.23
CA ILE A 359 4.85 -1.34 7.13
C ILE A 359 4.17 -1.13 8.48
N MET A 360 3.86 -2.19 9.25
CA MET A 360 3.33 -2.02 10.62
C MET A 360 4.26 -1.17 11.50
N PHE A 361 5.58 -1.40 11.47
CA PHE A 361 6.52 -0.59 12.23
C PHE A 361 6.69 0.83 11.70
N MET A 362 6.53 1.06 10.39
CA MET A 362 6.45 2.41 9.82
C MET A 362 5.21 3.14 10.34
N ILE A 363 4.04 2.48 10.36
CA ILE A 363 2.81 3.03 10.93
C ILE A 363 3.02 3.41 12.40
N ILE A 364 3.62 2.52 13.21
CA ILE A 364 3.93 2.81 14.62
C ILE A 364 4.84 4.05 14.74
N THR A 365 5.86 4.15 13.88
CA THR A 365 6.77 5.31 13.88
C THR A 365 6.04 6.61 13.53
N LEU A 366 5.13 6.58 12.56
CA LEU A 366 4.26 7.71 12.21
C LEU A 366 3.34 8.09 13.38
N LEU A 367 2.76 7.12 14.09
CA LEU A 367 1.94 7.40 15.29
C LEU A 367 2.75 8.06 16.41
N ILE A 368 4.01 7.65 16.62
CA ILE A 368 4.89 8.28 17.61
C ILE A 368 5.15 9.75 17.26
N GLN A 369 5.28 10.09 15.97
CA GLN A 369 5.41 11.48 15.53
C GLN A 369 4.14 12.30 15.81
N LEU A 370 2.97 11.67 15.81
CA LEU A 370 1.68 12.29 16.14
C LEU A 370 1.28 12.14 17.61
N LYS A 371 2.18 11.70 18.49
CA LYS A 371 1.83 11.34 19.87
C LYS A 371 1.16 12.47 20.64
N THR A 372 1.67 13.69 20.52
CA THR A 372 1.13 14.86 21.24
C THR A 372 -0.35 15.12 20.88
N PRO A 373 -0.72 15.33 19.60
CA PRO A 373 -2.12 15.54 19.22
C PRO A 373 -2.99 14.30 19.47
N LEU A 374 -2.47 13.08 19.30
CA LEU A 374 -3.22 11.85 19.58
C LEU A 374 -3.62 11.72 21.05
N ILE A 375 -2.77 12.12 22.00
CA ILE A 375 -3.10 11.99 23.42
C ILE A 375 -4.19 12.98 23.85
N THR A 376 -4.21 14.17 23.25
CA THR A 376 -5.11 15.27 23.60
C THR A 376 -6.46 15.21 22.89
N CYS A 377 -6.53 14.55 21.73
CA CYS A 377 -7.73 14.51 20.92
C CYS A 377 -8.90 13.74 21.57
N ASP A 378 -10.10 14.01 21.08
CA ASP A 378 -11.29 13.17 21.28
C ASP A 378 -11.45 12.10 20.19
N PHE A 379 -12.55 11.34 20.22
CA PHE A 379 -12.78 10.26 19.24
C PHE A 379 -12.82 10.77 17.80
N SER A 380 -13.54 11.87 17.55
CA SER A 380 -13.76 12.40 16.20
C SER A 380 -12.48 13.03 15.65
N GLU A 381 -11.80 13.82 16.47
CA GLU A 381 -10.51 14.42 16.15
C GLU A 381 -9.44 13.35 15.91
N GLY A 382 -9.38 12.32 16.77
CA GLY A 382 -8.44 11.22 16.62
C GLY A 382 -8.66 10.41 15.35
N LEU A 383 -9.92 10.07 15.02
CA LEU A 383 -10.24 9.39 13.77
C LEU A 383 -9.92 10.27 12.56
N SER A 384 -10.27 11.55 12.60
CA SER A 384 -9.97 12.48 11.51
C SER A 384 -8.45 12.62 11.30
N LEU A 385 -7.67 12.69 12.37
CA LEU A 385 -6.21 12.77 12.35
C LEU A 385 -5.57 11.52 11.73
N LEU A 386 -6.11 10.34 12.04
CA LEU A 386 -5.66 9.06 11.49
C LEU A 386 -6.14 8.83 10.06
N LEU A 387 -7.25 9.41 9.62
CA LEU A 387 -7.70 9.33 8.23
C LEU A 387 -7.06 10.39 7.33
N HIS A 388 -6.46 11.42 7.92
CA HIS A 388 -5.80 12.52 7.21
C HIS A 388 -4.49 12.83 7.92
N TYR A 389 -3.52 11.92 7.81
CA TYR A 389 -2.22 12.09 8.45
C TYR A 389 -1.62 13.46 8.11
N PRO A 390 -1.33 14.33 9.11
CA PRO A 390 -0.79 15.65 8.84
C PRO A 390 0.68 15.49 8.53
N VAL A 391 0.97 15.38 7.24
CA VAL A 391 2.34 15.39 6.74
C VAL A 391 3.00 16.70 7.20
N PRO A 392 4.17 16.65 7.86
CA PRO A 392 4.82 17.85 8.38
C PRO A 392 4.88 18.95 7.32
N SER A 393 4.34 20.14 7.65
CA SER A 393 4.23 21.29 6.74
C SER A 393 5.58 21.77 6.16
N GLY A 394 6.69 21.23 6.67
CA GLY A 394 8.07 21.44 6.23
C GLY A 394 8.57 20.52 5.10
N LEU A 395 7.78 19.55 4.62
CA LEU A 395 8.16 18.65 3.51
C LEU A 395 8.11 19.29 2.11
N LYS A 396 8.26 20.61 2.02
CA LYS A 396 8.19 21.37 0.77
C LYS A 396 9.39 21.11 -0.14
N SER A 397 10.55 20.77 0.43
CA SER A 397 11.78 20.52 -0.33
C SER A 397 11.99 19.02 -0.58
N SER A 398 12.56 18.68 -1.74
CA SER A 398 12.95 17.30 -2.07
C SER A 398 13.95 16.72 -1.05
N ALA A 399 14.85 17.55 -0.51
CA ALA A 399 15.79 17.17 0.54
C ALA A 399 15.06 16.75 1.84
N SER A 400 14.14 17.57 2.32
CA SER A 400 13.36 17.25 3.52
C SER A 400 12.54 15.97 3.35
N ARG A 401 12.02 15.71 2.13
CA ARG A 401 11.25 14.49 1.82
C ARG A 401 12.14 13.25 1.87
N SER A 402 13.31 13.33 1.25
CA SER A 402 14.30 12.25 1.29
C SER A 402 14.76 11.94 2.72
N ASP A 403 15.09 12.97 3.51
CA ASP A 403 15.54 12.80 4.89
C ASP A 403 14.46 12.22 5.80
N PHE A 404 13.21 12.67 5.64
CA PHE A 404 12.06 12.14 6.37
C PHE A 404 11.85 10.66 6.10
N ILE A 405 11.84 10.25 4.81
CA ILE A 405 11.68 8.84 4.43
C ILE A 405 12.87 8.00 4.89
N ALA A 406 14.09 8.53 4.82
CA ALA A 406 15.28 7.85 5.32
C ALA A 406 15.19 7.60 6.83
N ALA A 407 14.76 8.59 7.61
CA ALA A 407 14.55 8.45 9.05
C ALA A 407 13.44 7.44 9.36
N LEU A 408 12.27 7.56 8.70
CA LEU A 408 11.13 6.66 8.87
C LEU A 408 11.51 5.20 8.59
N TYR A 409 12.13 4.94 7.44
CA TYR A 409 12.57 3.59 7.08
C TYR A 409 13.61 3.04 8.05
N LYS A 410 14.60 3.85 8.45
CA LYS A 410 15.66 3.43 9.37
C LYS A 410 15.12 3.08 10.76
N ASP A 411 14.20 3.87 11.29
CA ASP A 411 13.59 3.61 12.59
C ASP A 411 12.70 2.36 12.53
N ALA A 412 11.89 2.21 11.48
CA ALA A 412 11.07 1.02 11.28
C ALA A 412 11.90 -0.26 11.09
N ALA A 413 12.99 -0.21 10.31
CA ALA A 413 13.89 -1.34 10.11
C ALA A 413 14.54 -1.78 11.44
N ARG A 414 14.94 -0.83 12.29
CA ARG A 414 15.49 -1.14 13.62
C ARG A 414 14.47 -1.74 14.57
N LEU A 415 13.21 -1.28 14.51
CA LEU A 415 12.13 -1.93 15.25
C LEU A 415 11.90 -3.36 14.75
N TYR A 416 11.87 -3.56 13.43
CA TYR A 416 11.71 -4.88 12.82
C TYR A 416 12.81 -5.88 13.20
N GLU A 417 14.07 -5.46 13.24
CA GLU A 417 15.20 -6.28 13.72
C GLU A 417 15.03 -6.74 15.17
N ARG A 418 14.28 -5.97 15.97
CA ARG A 418 14.06 -6.21 17.41
C ARG A 418 12.71 -6.85 17.71
N ARG A 419 11.92 -7.20 16.69
CA ARG A 419 10.52 -7.65 16.81
C ARG A 419 10.30 -8.84 17.76
N ASP A 420 11.31 -9.69 17.92
CA ASP A 420 11.25 -10.90 18.74
C ASP A 420 11.64 -10.65 20.21
N ASN A 421 12.08 -9.43 20.57
CA ASN A 421 12.49 -9.08 21.93
C ASN A 421 11.72 -7.86 22.44
N ASP A 422 10.73 -8.13 23.29
CA ASP A 422 9.80 -7.13 23.82
C ASP A 422 10.51 -6.00 24.59
N LEU A 423 11.54 -6.32 25.38
CA LEU A 423 12.30 -5.31 26.12
C LEU A 423 13.04 -4.36 25.16
N LYS A 424 13.68 -4.92 24.12
CA LYS A 424 14.39 -4.11 23.11
C LYS A 424 13.45 -3.25 22.27
N LEU A 425 12.23 -3.74 21.97
CA LEU A 425 11.19 -2.94 21.30
C LEU A 425 10.80 -1.75 22.17
N TYR A 426 10.51 -2.00 23.45
CA TYR A 426 10.12 -0.96 24.40
C TYR A 426 11.22 0.09 24.59
N GLU A 427 12.47 -0.32 24.80
CA GLU A 427 13.62 0.59 24.93
C GLU A 427 13.80 1.46 23.69
N TYR A 428 13.66 0.88 22.49
CA TYR A 428 13.76 1.65 21.25
C TYR A 428 12.57 2.60 21.08
N GLY A 429 11.35 2.18 21.43
CA GLY A 429 10.17 3.04 21.45
C GLY A 429 10.33 4.24 22.38
N LEU A 430 10.95 4.06 23.55
CA LEU A 430 11.29 5.16 24.46
C LEU A 430 12.31 6.12 23.82
N LYS A 431 13.32 5.58 23.12
CA LYS A 431 14.29 6.39 22.37
C LYS A 431 13.64 7.21 21.25
N LEU A 432 12.71 6.62 20.51
CA LEU A 432 11.95 7.34 19.47
C LEU A 432 11.11 8.45 20.09
N ASN A 433 10.43 8.17 21.19
CA ASN A 433 9.69 9.18 21.95
C ASN A 433 10.56 10.35 22.40
N ASN A 434 11.75 10.08 22.94
CA ASN A 434 12.69 11.12 23.32
C ASN A 434 13.27 11.88 22.11
N THR A 435 13.21 11.29 20.92
CA THR A 435 13.67 11.95 19.69
C THR A 435 12.61 12.88 19.12
N TYR A 436 11.36 12.40 18.98
CA TYR A 436 10.27 13.14 18.35
C TYR A 436 9.44 14.00 19.32
N ASN A 437 9.38 13.64 20.61
CA ASN A 437 8.50 14.26 21.61
C ASN A 437 9.27 14.76 22.85
N ARG A 438 10.40 15.45 22.67
CA ARG A 438 11.29 15.93 23.76
C ARG A 438 10.59 16.76 24.85
N ASN A 439 9.55 17.48 24.48
CA ASN A 439 8.85 18.41 25.37
C ASN A 439 7.73 17.74 26.17
N LEU A 440 7.40 16.48 25.87
CA LEU A 440 6.30 15.76 26.50
C LEU A 440 6.79 15.07 27.79
N LYS A 441 6.64 15.74 28.94
CA LYS A 441 6.89 15.12 30.25
C LYS A 441 5.61 14.46 30.76
N ILE A 442 5.52 13.14 30.62
CA ILE A 442 4.41 12.36 31.18
C ILE A 442 4.74 12.05 32.64
N THR A 443 4.18 12.81 33.57
CA THR A 443 4.24 12.46 35.00
C THR A 443 3.16 11.43 35.29
N MET A 444 3.54 10.15 35.36
CA MET A 444 2.67 9.11 35.90
C MET A 444 2.57 9.29 37.41
N SER A 445 1.54 9.99 37.89
CA SER A 445 1.21 10.02 39.31
C SER A 445 0.61 8.67 39.70
N TYR A 446 1.49 7.72 40.05
CA TYR A 446 1.07 6.55 40.81
C TYR A 446 0.62 7.05 42.18
N SER A 447 -0.68 7.15 42.44
CA SER A 447 -1.19 7.27 43.82
C SER A 447 -1.09 5.91 44.52
N GLY A 448 0.13 5.39 44.60
CA GLY A 448 0.51 4.24 45.42
C GLY A 448 1.40 4.76 46.52
N SER A 449 0.87 4.80 47.75
CA SER A 449 1.61 5.18 48.95
C SER A 449 2.95 4.47 49.05
N ALA A 450 4.03 5.21 48.81
CA ALA A 450 5.35 4.92 49.34
C ALA A 450 5.74 6.11 50.22
N ARG A 451 5.28 6.10 51.47
CA ARG A 451 5.90 6.88 52.54
C ARG A 451 7.24 6.20 52.83
N ASN A 452 8.33 6.82 52.39
CA ASN A 452 9.62 6.70 53.07
C ASN A 452 10.08 8.11 53.42
N SER A 453 9.86 8.43 54.68
CA SER A 453 10.48 9.53 55.40
C SER A 453 11.96 9.21 55.62
N THR A 454 12.84 10.12 55.18
CA THR A 454 14.09 10.38 55.90
C THR A 454 14.36 11.88 55.84
N ASP A 455 14.37 12.47 57.03
CA ASP A 455 14.77 13.84 57.31
C ASP A 455 16.14 14.20 56.72
N SER A 456 16.29 15.46 56.32
CA SER A 456 17.49 16.24 56.66
C SER A 456 17.23 17.73 56.45
N ALA A 457 17.50 18.47 57.51
CA ALA A 457 17.35 19.90 57.69
C ALA A 457 18.33 20.73 56.84
N GLY A 458 18.00 22.01 56.63
CA GLY A 458 19.04 23.05 56.53
C GLY A 458 18.78 24.21 55.57
N SER A 459 18.34 25.33 56.17
CA SER A 459 18.74 26.72 55.86
C SER A 459 18.18 27.45 54.63
N GLY A 460 17.56 28.61 54.89
CA GLY A 460 17.23 29.61 53.86
C GLY A 460 16.29 30.73 54.32
N ARG A 461 16.83 31.71 55.07
CA ARG A 461 16.27 33.02 55.48
C ARG A 461 15.28 33.69 54.49
N GLY A 462 14.26 34.38 55.04
CA GLY A 462 13.56 35.46 54.35
C GLY A 462 12.30 35.99 55.06
N THR A 463 12.45 37.09 55.79
CA THR A 463 11.47 37.86 56.60
C THR A 463 10.33 38.53 55.80
N SER A 464 9.10 38.59 56.35
CA SER A 464 8.41 39.87 56.70
C SER A 464 6.92 39.77 57.15
N ILE A 465 6.70 40.30 58.36
CA ILE A 465 5.64 41.24 58.81
C ILE A 465 4.16 40.79 58.86
N SER A 466 3.62 40.74 60.09
CA SER A 466 2.18 40.78 60.47
C SER A 466 1.79 42.22 60.88
N PRO A 467 0.50 42.61 61.09
CA PRO A 467 -0.33 42.13 62.23
C PRO A 467 -1.87 42.01 62.04
N SER A 468 -2.45 41.20 62.94
CA SER A 468 -3.81 41.01 63.53
C SER A 468 -4.89 42.13 63.42
N PRO A 469 -6.21 41.91 63.76
CA PRO A 469 -6.73 40.99 64.80
C PRO A 469 -8.08 40.22 64.57
N THR A 470 -8.25 39.15 65.35
CA THR A 470 -9.45 38.35 65.71
C THR A 470 -10.29 39.04 66.83
N PRO A 471 -11.43 38.53 67.40
CA PRO A 471 -12.07 37.18 67.43
C PRO A 471 -13.64 37.24 67.33
N PRO A 472 -14.52 36.29 67.78
CA PRO A 472 -14.32 34.96 68.42
C PRO A 472 -15.14 33.74 67.92
N THR A 473 -14.49 32.58 68.04
CA THR A 473 -14.87 31.26 68.60
C THR A 473 -16.28 30.66 68.50
N SER A 474 -16.37 29.44 67.93
CA SER A 474 -17.19 28.32 68.46
C SER A 474 -16.54 26.96 68.13
N GLN A 475 -16.21 26.21 69.18
CA GLN A 475 -15.56 24.89 69.17
C GLN A 475 -16.54 23.75 68.86
N LEU A 476 -16.09 22.71 68.14
CA LEU A 476 -16.62 21.33 68.08
C LEU A 476 -15.43 20.38 67.69
N PRO A 477 -15.45 19.08 68.04
CA PRO A 477 -14.33 18.36 68.66
C PRO A 477 -13.48 17.51 67.68
N PRO A 478 -12.35 16.93 68.14
CA PRO A 478 -11.42 16.18 67.30
C PRO A 478 -11.91 14.75 66.98
N ALA A 479 -11.48 14.25 65.82
CA ALA A 479 -11.79 12.92 65.28
C ALA A 479 -11.10 11.78 66.06
N PRO A 480 -11.75 10.59 66.21
CA PRO A 480 -11.16 9.43 66.88
C PRO A 480 -10.31 8.57 65.92
N PRO A 481 -9.48 7.65 66.46
CA PRO A 481 -8.40 6.96 65.74
C PRO A 481 -8.87 5.72 64.98
N GLY A 482 -7.99 5.20 64.13
CA GLY A 482 -8.21 4.17 63.11
C GLY A 482 -9.07 2.98 63.51
N GLY A 483 -10.22 2.83 62.82
CA GLY A 483 -11.02 1.62 62.76
C GLY A 483 -10.56 0.70 61.62
N SER A 484 -10.77 -0.60 61.76
CA SER A 484 -10.38 -1.60 60.77
C SER A 484 -11.11 -1.37 59.43
N LYS A 485 -10.54 -1.86 58.31
CA LYS A 485 -11.14 -1.78 56.97
C LYS A 485 -12.60 -2.26 56.94
N GLU A 486 -12.98 -3.18 57.82
CA GLU A 486 -14.33 -3.71 57.92
C GLU A 486 -15.33 -2.71 58.52
N GLU A 487 -14.91 -1.88 59.48
CA GLU A 487 -15.74 -0.83 60.05
C GLU A 487 -15.98 0.31 59.05
N GLN A 488 -14.97 0.66 58.24
CA GLN A 488 -15.13 1.63 57.16
C GLN A 488 -16.10 1.13 56.09
N MET A 489 -16.00 -0.16 55.69
CA MET A 489 -16.94 -0.75 54.74
C MET A 489 -18.37 -0.86 55.31
N ARG A 490 -18.53 -1.14 56.61
CA ARG A 490 -19.85 -1.14 57.28
C ARG A 490 -20.46 0.26 57.32
N PHE A 491 -19.66 1.28 57.61
CA PHE A 491 -20.11 2.67 57.60
C PHE A 491 -20.49 3.15 56.20
N GLU A 492 -19.70 2.78 55.18
CA GLU A 492 -19.99 3.14 53.79
C GLU A 492 -21.22 2.42 53.25
N LYS A 493 -21.42 1.15 53.62
CA LYS A 493 -22.65 0.39 53.34
C LYS A 493 -23.88 1.05 53.97
N MET A 494 -23.80 1.43 55.25
CA MET A 494 -24.89 2.13 55.96
C MET A 494 -25.22 3.48 55.30
N ARG A 495 -24.20 4.21 54.83
CA ARG A 495 -24.37 5.48 54.10
C ARG A 495 -25.07 5.28 52.75
N LEU A 496 -24.77 4.19 52.05
CA LEU A 496 -25.40 3.83 50.77
C LEU A 496 -26.86 3.43 50.96
N GLU A 497 -27.17 2.64 51.99
CA GLU A 497 -28.53 2.24 52.35
C GLU A 497 -29.40 3.45 52.72
N MET A 498 -28.86 4.41 53.49
CA MET A 498 -29.58 5.66 53.82
C MET A 498 -29.89 6.50 52.58
N ARG A 499 -28.98 6.56 51.59
CA ARG A 499 -29.22 7.25 50.31
C ARG A 499 -30.28 6.54 49.46
N LEU A 500 -30.22 5.21 49.39
CA LEU A 500 -31.22 4.41 48.68
C LEU A 500 -32.60 4.55 49.33
N LYS A 501 -32.69 4.55 50.67
CA LYS A 501 -33.94 4.75 51.40
C LYS A 501 -34.52 6.15 51.18
N LYS A 502 -33.66 7.18 51.15
CA LYS A 502 -34.08 8.57 50.85
C LYS A 502 -34.55 8.73 49.40
N LYS A 503 -33.90 8.04 48.44
CA LYS A 503 -34.31 8.02 47.02
C LYS A 503 -35.60 7.22 46.80
N ALA A 504 -35.78 6.10 47.49
CA ALA A 504 -37.04 5.33 47.47
C ALA A 504 -38.20 6.14 48.05
N GLN A 505 -37.99 6.84 49.17
CA GLN A 505 -38.99 7.75 49.74
C GLN A 505 -39.34 8.93 48.84
N SER A 506 -38.40 9.43 48.03
CA SER A 506 -38.72 10.49 47.05
C SER A 506 -39.49 9.95 45.84
N MET A 507 -39.29 8.68 45.45
CA MET A 507 -40.07 8.07 44.36
C MET A 507 -41.48 7.67 44.78
N LEU A 508 -41.73 7.43 46.07
CA LEU A 508 -43.07 7.17 46.63
C LEU A 508 -43.92 8.44 46.84
N ARG A 509 -43.34 9.63 46.62
CA ARG A 509 -44.01 10.94 46.81
C ARG A 509 -44.31 11.68 45.50
N ASN A 510 -44.07 11.05 44.35
CA ASN A 510 -44.41 11.56 43.02
C ASN A 510 -45.48 10.70 42.35
#